data_AF-A0A924VSM1-F1
#
_entry.id   AF-A0A924VSM1-F1
#
_cell.length_a   1.000
_cell.length_b   1.000
_cell.length_c   1.000
_cell.angle_alpha   90.00
_cell.angle_beta   90.00
_cell.angle_gamma   90.00
#
_symmetry.space_group_name_H-M   'P 1'
#
loop_
_entity.id
_entity.type
_entity.pdbx_description
1 polymer ?
#
loop_
_entity_poly.entity_id
_entity_poly.type
_entity_poly.pdbx_seq_one_letter_code
_entity_poly.pdbx_strand_id
1 'polypeptide(L)'
;MEAFLVSKSDWINSTLEKIKSAQTKNPAQPKLTKKDFIRLREIALHLATTKLALFNKHYNFSYKNIVIRNQKTRWGSCSRKGNLNFNYKIALIPEHLADYIIVHELSHLGQFNHSHKFWDLVAETIPNHHELRRELRNIHL
;
A
#
# COMPACT_ATOMS: atom_id res chain seq x y z
N MET A 1 3.71 -3.55 -24.95
CA MET A 1 3.46 -3.77 -23.50
C MET A 1 4.67 -3.35 -22.66
N GLU A 2 5.90 -3.58 -23.13
CA GLU A 2 7.15 -3.22 -22.42
C GLU A 2 7.38 -1.71 -22.21
N ALA A 3 7.06 -0.87 -23.19
CA ALA A 3 7.23 0.59 -23.06
C ALA A 3 6.41 1.21 -21.91
N PHE A 4 5.26 0.62 -21.55
CA PHE A 4 4.43 1.07 -20.43
C PHE A 4 5.04 0.69 -19.08
N LEU A 5 5.65 -0.50 -18.97
CA LEU A 5 6.31 -0.96 -17.75
C LEU A 5 7.62 -0.21 -17.51
N VAL A 6 8.42 0.01 -18.55
CA VAL A 6 9.68 0.79 -18.47
C VAL A 6 9.38 2.24 -18.09
N SER A 7 8.46 2.90 -18.81
CA SER A 7 8.07 4.29 -18.50
C SER A 7 7.45 4.46 -17.11
N LYS A 8 6.69 3.46 -16.64
CA LYS A 8 6.15 3.45 -15.27
C LYS A 8 7.28 3.32 -14.24
N SER A 9 8.23 2.43 -14.46
CA SER A 9 9.39 2.24 -13.58
C SER A 9 10.29 3.48 -13.51
N ASP A 10 10.57 4.12 -14.64
CA ASP A 10 11.39 5.35 -14.68
C ASP A 10 10.73 6.49 -13.92
N TRP A 11 9.42 6.68 -14.11
CA TRP A 11 8.68 7.70 -13.38
C TRP A 11 8.57 7.39 -11.88
N ILE A 12 8.38 6.13 -11.49
CA ILE A 12 8.37 5.71 -10.08
C ILE A 12 9.73 5.98 -9.44
N ASN A 13 10.83 5.62 -10.12
CA ASN A 13 12.19 5.87 -9.64
C ASN A 13 12.46 7.36 -9.46
N SER A 14 12.12 8.19 -10.46
CA SER A 14 12.21 9.65 -10.35
C SER A 14 11.38 10.18 -9.17
N THR A 15 10.20 9.60 -8.92
CA THR A 15 9.32 10.00 -7.83
C THR A 15 9.87 9.59 -6.46
N LEU A 16 10.49 8.41 -6.35
CA LEU A 16 11.19 7.97 -5.14
C LEU A 16 12.34 8.92 -4.80
N GLU A 17 13.12 9.35 -5.79
CA GLU A 17 14.20 10.32 -5.57
C GLU A 17 13.67 11.68 -5.08
N LYS A 18 12.53 12.16 -5.61
CA LYS A 18 11.84 13.37 -5.10
C LYS A 18 11.34 13.24 -3.65
N ILE A 19 11.01 12.03 -3.19
CA ILE A 19 10.55 11.79 -1.82
C ILE A 19 11.73 11.76 -0.86
N LYS A 20 12.82 11.08 -1.24
CA LYS A 20 14.08 11.06 -0.47
C LYS A 20 14.67 12.46 -0.34
N SER A 21 14.69 13.25 -1.41
CA SER A 21 15.19 14.63 -1.41
C SER A 21 14.41 15.56 -0.49
N ALA A 22 13.08 15.38 -0.38
CA ALA A 22 12.26 16.19 0.51
C ALA A 22 12.63 16.03 1.99
N GLN A 23 13.29 14.92 2.36
CA GLN A 23 13.74 14.66 3.73
C GLN A 23 15.05 15.40 4.08
N THR A 24 15.85 15.85 3.10
CA THR A 24 17.18 16.44 3.32
C THR A 24 17.18 17.96 3.54
N LYS A 25 16.00 18.62 3.63
CA LYS A 25 15.84 20.09 3.80
C LYS A 25 16.60 20.95 2.78
N ASN A 26 17.09 20.40 1.65
CA ASN A 26 17.75 21.19 0.62
C ASN A 26 16.70 21.87 -0.31
N PRO A 27 16.62 23.21 -0.37
CA PRO A 27 15.61 23.91 -1.16
C PRO A 27 15.78 23.77 -2.68
N ALA A 28 16.95 23.36 -3.17
CA ALA A 28 17.25 23.22 -4.60
C ALA A 28 16.80 21.88 -5.21
N GLN A 29 16.38 20.90 -4.39
CA GLN A 29 15.98 19.59 -4.90
C GLN A 29 14.48 19.52 -5.26
N PRO A 30 14.12 18.76 -6.32
CA PRO A 30 12.74 18.65 -6.77
C PRO A 30 11.87 17.94 -5.72
N LYS A 31 10.72 18.55 -5.40
CA LYS A 31 9.71 18.03 -4.46
C LYS A 31 8.58 17.33 -5.20
N LEU A 32 7.84 16.49 -4.47
CA LEU A 32 6.62 15.87 -4.99
C LEU A 32 5.59 16.96 -5.37
N THR A 33 5.16 16.98 -6.63
CA THR A 33 4.18 17.96 -7.11
C THR A 33 2.74 17.49 -6.85
N LYS A 34 1.77 18.41 -6.97
CA LYS A 34 0.34 18.04 -6.93
C LYS A 34 -0.02 17.03 -8.02
N LYS A 35 0.57 17.14 -9.22
CA LYS A 35 0.35 16.21 -10.34
C LYS A 35 0.92 14.82 -10.04
N ASP A 36 2.13 14.76 -9.46
CA ASP A 36 2.72 13.50 -9.03
C ASP A 36 1.85 12.80 -7.97
N PHE A 37 1.34 13.57 -6.99
CA PHE A 37 0.44 13.04 -5.96
C PHE A 37 -0.85 12.47 -6.54
N ILE A 38 -1.50 13.17 -7.49
CA ILE A 38 -2.72 12.69 -8.15
C ILE A 38 -2.45 11.36 -8.86
N ARG A 39 -1.36 11.29 -9.63
CA ARG A 39 -0.98 10.06 -10.36
C ARG A 39 -0.67 8.90 -9.42
N LEU A 40 0.06 9.13 -8.32
CA LEU A 40 0.31 8.10 -7.31
C LEU A 40 -0.98 7.63 -6.65
N ARG A 41 -1.90 8.55 -6.37
CA ARG A 41 -3.20 8.22 -5.78
C ARG A 41 -4.01 7.31 -6.71
N GLU A 42 -4.02 7.59 -8.01
CA GLU A 42 -4.69 6.76 -9.02
C GLU A 42 -4.07 5.37 -9.13
N ILE A 43 -2.73 5.28 -9.18
CA ILE A 43 -2.00 4.00 -9.22
C ILE A 43 -2.28 3.19 -7.96
N ALA A 44 -2.19 3.81 -6.78
CA ALA A 44 -2.46 3.15 -5.51
C ALA A 44 -3.91 2.68 -5.42
N LEU A 45 -4.87 3.47 -5.92
CA LEU A 45 -6.28 3.08 -5.94
C LEU A 45 -6.48 1.86 -6.83
N HIS A 46 -5.95 1.89 -8.06
CA HIS A 46 -6.06 0.78 -8.99
C HIS A 46 -5.40 -0.50 -8.44
N LEU A 47 -4.21 -0.39 -7.84
CA LEU A 47 -3.52 -1.49 -7.18
C LEU A 47 -4.37 -2.08 -6.04
N ALA A 48 -4.83 -1.22 -5.12
CA ALA A 48 -5.66 -1.65 -3.99
C ALA A 48 -6.94 -2.34 -4.44
N THR A 49 -7.68 -1.77 -5.39
CA THR A 49 -8.93 -2.36 -5.89
C THR A 49 -8.70 -3.72 -6.56
N THR A 50 -7.66 -3.83 -7.37
CA THR A 50 -7.36 -5.07 -8.11
C THR A 50 -6.96 -6.19 -7.14
N LYS A 51 -6.07 -5.89 -6.19
CA LYS A 51 -5.61 -6.87 -5.20
C LYS A 51 -6.67 -7.24 -4.18
N LEU A 52 -7.49 -6.28 -3.73
CA LEU A 52 -8.64 -6.58 -2.88
C LEU A 52 -9.61 -7.53 -3.59
N ALA A 53 -9.95 -7.27 -4.85
CA ALA A 53 -10.82 -8.16 -5.62
C ALA A 53 -10.21 -9.55 -5.82
N LEU A 54 -8.89 -9.64 -5.96
CA LEU A 54 -8.17 -10.91 -6.06
C LEU A 54 -8.22 -11.70 -4.75
N PHE A 55 -7.70 -11.12 -3.66
CA PHE A 55 -7.57 -11.81 -2.38
C PHE A 55 -8.93 -12.05 -1.70
N ASN A 56 -9.90 -11.15 -1.85
CA ASN A 56 -11.21 -11.32 -1.24
C ASN A 56 -12.02 -12.47 -1.84
N LYS A 57 -11.60 -13.08 -2.96
CA LYS A 57 -12.16 -14.36 -3.43
C LYS A 57 -11.93 -15.49 -2.43
N HIS A 58 -10.83 -15.43 -1.68
CA HIS A 58 -10.50 -16.40 -0.65
C HIS A 58 -11.32 -16.16 0.62
N TYR A 59 -11.36 -14.90 1.10
CA TYR A 59 -12.00 -14.55 2.38
C TYR A 59 -13.51 -14.36 2.32
N ASN A 60 -14.04 -13.91 1.17
CA ASN A 60 -15.44 -13.57 0.97
C ASN A 60 -15.99 -12.54 1.98
N PHE A 61 -15.20 -11.52 2.35
CA PHE A 61 -15.64 -10.46 3.26
C PHE A 61 -16.40 -9.36 2.53
N SER A 62 -17.31 -8.70 3.26
CA SER A 62 -17.97 -7.48 2.82
C SER A 62 -17.18 -6.25 3.30
N TYR A 63 -16.84 -5.36 2.38
CA TYR A 63 -16.27 -4.03 2.68
C TYR A 63 -17.06 -2.93 1.98
N LYS A 64 -16.92 -1.70 2.48
CA LYS A 64 -17.61 -0.53 1.96
C LYS A 64 -16.72 0.25 1.00
N ASN A 65 -16.05 1.29 1.51
CA ASN A 65 -15.27 2.19 0.69
C ASN A 65 -13.79 1.80 0.70
N ILE A 66 -13.13 2.01 -0.43
CA ILE A 66 -11.68 1.98 -0.58
C ILE A 66 -11.21 3.41 -0.75
N VAL A 67 -10.34 3.90 0.14
CA VAL A 67 -9.89 5.29 0.10
C VAL A 67 -8.38 5.40 0.19
N ILE A 68 -7.79 6.11 -0.77
CA ILE A 68 -6.37 6.44 -0.75
C ILE A 68 -6.13 7.76 0.01
N ARG A 69 -5.23 7.71 1.00
CA ARG A 69 -4.90 8.77 1.94
C ARG A 69 -3.41 9.14 1.87
N ASN A 70 -3.07 10.32 2.39
CA ASN A 70 -1.69 10.75 2.64
C ASN A 70 -1.45 10.74 4.16
N GLN A 71 -1.18 9.56 4.72
CA GLN A 71 -0.94 9.40 6.16
C GLN A 71 0.56 9.43 6.45
N LYS A 72 0.94 10.00 7.60
CA LYS A 72 2.34 10.10 8.00
C LYS A 72 2.89 8.80 8.59
N THR A 73 2.10 8.08 9.37
CA THR A 73 2.58 7.01 10.27
C THR A 73 2.04 5.62 9.97
N ARG A 74 1.18 5.48 8.94
CA ARG A 74 0.51 4.21 8.65
C ARG A 74 0.45 3.93 7.15
N TRP A 75 0.54 2.65 6.82
CA TRP A 75 0.38 2.11 5.47
C TRP A 75 -1.07 1.88 5.09
N GLY A 76 -1.92 1.57 6.06
CA GLY A 76 -3.36 1.39 5.89
C GLY A 76 -4.15 1.50 7.19
N SER A 77 -5.46 1.36 7.08
CA SER A 77 -6.35 1.11 8.22
C SER A 77 -7.72 0.60 7.77
N CYS A 78 -8.25 -0.38 8.50
CA CYS A 78 -9.64 -0.81 8.43
C CYS A 78 -10.47 -0.21 9.57
N SER A 79 -11.65 0.33 9.25
CA SER A 79 -12.63 0.80 10.25
C SER A 79 -13.65 -0.28 10.57
N ARG A 80 -14.24 -0.25 11.78
CA ARG A 80 -15.35 -1.15 12.16
C ARG A 80 -16.58 -1.08 11.25
N LYS A 81 -16.71 -0.02 10.45
CA LYS A 81 -17.78 0.13 9.45
C LYS A 81 -17.44 -0.56 8.12
N GLY A 82 -16.28 -1.19 7.98
CA GLY A 82 -15.83 -1.86 6.77
C GLY A 82 -15.17 -0.95 5.73
N ASN A 83 -14.78 0.29 6.08
CA ASN A 83 -13.98 1.13 5.17
C ASN A 83 -12.51 0.74 5.26
N LEU A 84 -11.89 0.50 4.10
CA LEU A 84 -10.48 0.20 3.93
C LEU A 84 -9.76 1.46 3.44
N ASN A 85 -8.75 1.89 4.17
CA ASN A 85 -7.93 3.04 3.79
C ASN A 85 -6.50 2.57 3.52
N PHE A 86 -5.89 3.10 2.48
CA PHE A 86 -4.50 2.83 2.13
C PHE A 86 -3.74 4.12 1.92
N ASN A 87 -2.45 4.10 2.21
CA ASN A 87 -1.55 5.19 1.89
C ASN A 87 -1.20 5.18 0.40
N TYR A 88 -1.14 6.34 -0.27
CA TYR A 88 -0.70 6.40 -1.68
C TYR A 88 0.70 5.79 -1.89
N LYS A 89 1.53 5.76 -0.83
CA LYS A 89 2.88 5.19 -0.86
C LYS A 89 2.92 3.70 -1.20
N ILE A 90 1.80 2.96 -1.14
CA ILE A 90 1.79 1.57 -1.61
C ILE A 90 2.10 1.45 -3.11
N ALA A 91 1.92 2.53 -3.89
CA ALA A 91 2.31 2.58 -5.30
C ALA A 91 3.83 2.68 -5.54
N LEU A 92 4.61 2.90 -4.47
CA LEU A 92 6.05 3.18 -4.52
C LEU A 92 6.91 2.07 -3.93
N ILE A 93 6.29 1.02 -3.41
CA ILE A 93 6.98 -0.11 -2.78
C ILE A 93 6.87 -1.35 -3.68
N PRO A 94 7.74 -2.35 -3.49
CA PRO A 94 7.61 -3.64 -4.16
C PRO A 94 6.21 -4.24 -4.02
N GLU A 95 5.75 -4.91 -5.09
CA GLU A 95 4.37 -5.42 -5.18
C GLU A 95 4.02 -6.38 -4.03
N HIS A 96 4.96 -7.23 -3.61
CA HIS A 96 4.75 -8.17 -2.51
C HIS A 96 4.50 -7.48 -1.15
N LEU A 97 5.11 -6.31 -0.92
CA LEU A 97 4.85 -5.52 0.29
C LEU A 97 3.49 -4.82 0.22
N ALA A 98 3.10 -4.34 -0.97
CA ALA A 98 1.77 -3.78 -1.17
C ALA A 98 0.69 -4.85 -0.97
N ASP A 99 0.88 -6.06 -1.50
CA ASP A 99 -0.01 -7.21 -1.31
C ASP A 99 -0.16 -7.53 0.19
N TYR A 100 0.95 -7.59 0.93
CA TYR A 100 0.91 -7.78 2.38
C TYR A 100 0.09 -6.71 3.11
N ILE A 101 0.30 -5.41 2.79
CA ILE A 101 -0.48 -4.32 3.40
C ILE A 101 -1.97 -4.46 3.06
N ILE A 102 -2.31 -4.79 1.82
CA ILE A 102 -3.69 -4.92 1.37
C ILE A 102 -4.39 -6.09 2.07
N VAL A 103 -3.73 -7.24 2.15
CA VAL A 103 -4.25 -8.40 2.90
C VAL A 103 -4.37 -8.07 4.38
N HIS A 104 -3.39 -7.40 4.99
CA HIS A 104 -3.45 -6.99 6.40
C HIS A 104 -4.72 -6.19 6.72
N GLU A 105 -5.03 -5.18 5.92
CA GLU A 105 -6.24 -4.37 6.13
C GLU A 105 -7.52 -5.13 5.78
N LEU A 106 -7.48 -6.05 4.81
CA LEU A 106 -8.62 -6.90 4.47
C LEU A 106 -8.94 -7.88 5.61
N SER A 107 -7.92 -8.53 6.20
CA SER A 107 -8.07 -9.47 7.32
C SER A 107 -8.69 -8.82 8.56
N HIS A 108 -8.57 -7.49 8.70
CA HIS A 108 -9.26 -6.77 9.78
C HIS A 108 -10.79 -6.82 9.71
N LEU A 109 -11.38 -7.12 8.55
CA LEU A 109 -12.82 -7.36 8.44
C LEU A 109 -13.26 -8.63 9.16
N GLY A 110 -12.39 -9.63 9.24
CA GLY A 110 -12.61 -10.85 10.01
C GLY A 110 -12.19 -10.72 11.48
N GLN A 111 -11.08 -10.03 11.75
CA GLN A 111 -10.53 -9.88 13.10
C GLN A 111 -9.88 -8.50 13.34
N PHE A 112 -10.47 -7.67 14.20
CA PHE A 112 -10.02 -6.27 14.41
C PHE A 112 -8.78 -6.08 15.29
N ASN A 113 -8.40 -7.08 16.08
CA ASN A 113 -7.20 -7.03 16.91
C ASN A 113 -6.12 -7.95 16.32
N HIS A 114 -4.85 -7.63 16.54
CA HIS A 114 -3.70 -8.43 16.06
C HIS A 114 -3.47 -9.70 16.89
N SER A 115 -4.53 -10.41 17.25
CA SER A 115 -4.47 -11.72 17.93
C SER A 115 -3.97 -12.82 17.01
N HIS A 116 -3.73 -14.02 17.56
CA HIS A 116 -3.36 -15.20 16.76
C HIS A 116 -4.32 -15.43 15.58
N LYS A 117 -5.64 -15.37 15.82
CA LYS A 117 -6.66 -15.50 14.76
C LYS A 117 -6.50 -14.50 13.61
N PHE A 118 -6.04 -13.27 13.90
CA PHE A 118 -5.78 -12.29 12.86
C PHE A 118 -4.57 -12.70 12.01
N TRP A 119 -3.49 -13.15 12.65
CA TRP A 119 -2.30 -13.59 11.92
C TRP A 119 -2.53 -14.88 11.16
N ASP A 120 -3.38 -15.77 11.67
CA ASP A 120 -3.85 -16.96 10.95
C ASP A 120 -4.57 -16.54 9.67
N LEU A 121 -5.54 -15.60 9.75
CA LEU A 121 -6.22 -15.06 8.58
C LEU A 121 -5.24 -14.47 7.56
N VAL A 122 -4.26 -13.66 7.99
CA VAL A 122 -3.25 -13.10 7.07
C VAL A 122 -2.42 -14.21 6.41
N ALA A 123 -2.06 -15.24 7.16
CA ALA A 123 -1.23 -16.35 6.69
C ALA A 123 -1.91 -17.22 5.64
N GLU A 124 -3.24 -17.24 5.58
CA GLU A 124 -4.00 -18.00 4.58
C GLU A 124 -3.65 -17.62 3.14
N THR A 125 -3.38 -16.33 2.87
CA THR A 125 -2.94 -15.88 1.55
C THR A 125 -1.49 -15.39 1.51
N ILE A 126 -0.91 -15.01 2.66
CA ILE A 126 0.46 -14.49 2.78
C ILE A 126 1.19 -15.27 3.89
N PRO A 127 1.61 -16.52 3.62
CA PRO A 127 2.20 -17.38 4.66
C PRO A 127 3.50 -16.80 5.24
N ASN A 128 4.28 -16.07 4.44
CA ASN A 128 5.53 -15.43 4.86
C ASN A 128 5.35 -14.01 5.47
N HIS A 129 4.15 -13.66 5.94
CA HIS A 129 3.83 -12.31 6.42
C HIS A 129 4.77 -11.77 7.52
N HIS A 130 5.39 -12.63 8.33
CA HIS A 130 6.37 -12.21 9.34
C HIS A 130 7.62 -11.59 8.72
N GLU A 131 8.10 -12.14 7.61
CA GLU A 131 9.25 -11.63 6.86
C GLU A 131 8.89 -10.30 6.19
N LEU A 132 7.73 -10.26 5.54
CA LEU A 132 7.24 -9.05 4.87
C LEU A 132 7.02 -7.90 5.84
N ARG A 133 6.50 -8.19 7.04
CA ARG A 133 6.38 -7.20 8.12
C ARG A 133 7.75 -6.67 8.55
N ARG A 134 8.77 -7.51 8.58
CA ARG A 134 10.15 -7.09 8.91
C ARG A 134 10.74 -6.24 7.81
N GLU A 135 10.59 -6.64 6.55
CA GLU A 135 11.03 -5.87 5.39
C GLU A 135 10.35 -4.50 5.35
N LEU A 136 9.04 -4.45 5.56
CA LEU A 136 8.26 -3.21 5.54
C LEU A 136 8.72 -2.18 6.60
N ARG A 137 9.25 -2.64 7.74
CA ARG A 137 9.82 -1.74 8.78
C ARG A 137 11.08 -1.02 8.32
N ASN A 138 11.78 -1.54 7.31
CA ASN A 138 12.99 -0.94 6.77
C ASN A 138 12.69 0.03 5.61
N ILE A 139 11.42 0.16 5.20
CA ILE A 139 11.00 1.12 4.17
C ILE A 139 10.81 2.50 4.80
N HIS A 140 11.59 3.47 4.33
CA HIS A 140 11.55 4.86 4.78
C HIS A 140 11.04 5.76 3.64
N LEU A 141 9.74 6.03 3.63
CA LEU A 141 9.06 6.91 2.67
C LEU A 141 8.25 7.98 3.40
#